data_AF-A0A0A2X8R5-F1
#
_entry.id   AF-A0A0A2X8R5-F1
#
_cell.length_a   1.000
_cell.length_b   1.000
_cell.length_c   1.000
_cell.angle_alpha   90.00
_cell.angle_beta   90.00
_cell.angle_gamma   90.00
#
_symmetry.space_group_name_H-M   'P 1'
#
loop_
_entity.id
_entity.type
_entity.pdbx_description
1 polymer ?
#
loop_
_entity_poly.entity_id
_entity_poly.type
_entity_poly.pdbx_seq_one_letter_code
_entity_poly.pdbx_strand_id
1 'polypeptide(L)'
;MLQRSLALLLVLLASWTAPGHRPQAEGLRAYLPYPPAEREALVRRFLAAKSSAHLLLGPQAARAVAELLRLELRNQAEGKRSAFQTPKEALEAAEAWLSALGQARRREAVDLRGLPTAPWHVLSHQEEVRKAAHALRIPVGVLAAIVDNEQHGGDKALGLSRGVREVADEAALALAQSGPAPFSRTLGLAQMSWEDALRQRPRLERFGAWDPARPFPETEKEARAALEDPYLNLLFTASRLRGLFNALYGLDPADTRPLEDPWLYYLGPAWHNYPFRAQNLETWEDSFHGLFKGLLYQVLLEDEVLWRAQGQLLRPVRRYGPGLLEARGKTPGLEP
;
A
#
# COMPACT_ATOMS: atom_id res chain seq x y z
N MET A 1 32.99 20.83 11.03
CA MET A 1 31.97 20.15 10.18
C MET A 1 31.08 19.18 10.96
N LEU A 2 31.57 18.47 11.99
CA LEU A 2 30.73 17.54 12.80
C LEU A 2 29.57 18.19 13.58
N GLN A 3 29.69 19.46 14.02
CA GLN A 3 28.64 20.13 14.80
C GLN A 3 27.39 20.52 13.99
N ARG A 4 27.54 20.76 12.68
CA ARG A 4 26.39 21.07 11.80
C ARG A 4 25.57 19.82 11.47
N SER A 5 26.22 18.66 11.37
CA SER A 5 25.54 17.37 11.15
C SER A 5 24.73 16.92 12.37
N LEU A 6 25.23 17.20 13.58
CA LEU A 6 24.50 16.90 14.83
C LEU A 6 23.28 17.83 15.03
N ALA A 7 23.42 19.11 14.65
CA ALA A 7 22.33 20.08 14.72
C ALA A 7 21.19 19.77 13.74
N LEU A 8 21.50 19.27 12.53
CA LEU A 8 20.47 18.81 11.58
C LEU A 8 19.74 17.57 12.09
N LEU A 9 20.46 16.63 12.72
CA LEU A 9 19.88 15.43 13.33
C LEU A 9 18.98 15.78 14.53
N LEU A 10 19.38 16.76 15.34
CA LEU A 10 18.60 17.25 16.48
C LEU A 10 17.36 18.05 16.05
N VAL A 11 17.39 18.76 14.92
CA VAL A 11 16.19 19.42 14.35
C VAL A 11 15.23 18.40 13.72
N LEU A 12 15.75 17.31 13.12
CA LEU A 12 14.94 16.18 12.64
C LEU A 12 14.30 15.38 13.79
N LEU A 13 14.96 15.30 14.95
CA LEU A 13 14.44 14.66 16.16
C LEU A 13 13.54 15.59 17.00
N ALA A 14 13.73 16.91 16.95
CA ALA A 14 12.89 17.89 17.67
C ALA A 14 11.58 18.22 16.95
N SER A 15 11.46 17.90 15.66
CA SER A 15 10.20 17.95 14.88
C SER A 15 9.46 16.61 14.86
N TRP A 16 9.94 15.63 15.62
CA TRP A 16 9.26 14.38 15.90
C TRP A 16 8.08 14.66 16.84
N THR A 17 7.02 15.26 16.29
CA THR A 17 5.69 15.03 16.83
C THR A 17 5.44 13.53 16.69
N ALA A 18 5.16 12.85 17.80
CA ALA A 18 4.85 11.42 17.79
C ALA A 18 3.77 11.18 16.70
N PRO A 19 4.08 10.47 15.60
CA PRO A 19 3.13 10.26 14.52
C PRO A 19 2.19 9.14 14.97
N GLY A 20 1.22 9.52 15.80
CA GLY A 20 0.28 8.59 16.42
C GLY A 20 -0.92 9.28 17.06
N HIS A 21 -0.92 10.62 17.19
CA HIS A 21 -2.11 11.34 17.62
C HIS A 21 -3.13 11.39 16.49
N ARG A 22 -4.12 10.50 16.58
CA ARG A 22 -5.37 10.60 15.82
C ARG A 22 -5.96 12.00 16.06
N PRO A 23 -6.20 12.82 15.02
CA PRO A 23 -6.81 14.13 15.19
C PRO A 23 -8.17 14.00 15.91
N GLN A 24 -8.50 14.94 16.79
CA GLN A 24 -9.87 15.09 17.28
C GLN A 24 -10.78 15.33 16.08
N ALA A 25 -11.78 14.46 15.89
CA ALA A 25 -12.62 14.47 14.71
C ALA A 25 -13.62 15.63 14.81
N GLU A 26 -13.38 16.72 14.09
CA GLU A 26 -14.45 17.65 13.76
C GLU A 26 -15.49 16.91 12.88
N GLY A 27 -16.74 17.37 12.92
CA GLY A 27 -17.79 16.79 12.08
C GLY A 27 -17.43 16.95 10.60
N LEU A 28 -17.67 15.91 9.77
CA LEU A 28 -17.36 15.90 8.33
C LEU A 28 -17.88 17.16 7.58
N ARG A 29 -18.98 17.74 8.07
CA ARG A 29 -19.59 18.98 7.55
C ARG A 29 -18.64 20.18 7.55
N ALA A 30 -17.66 20.22 8.44
CA ALA A 30 -16.67 21.28 8.53
C ALA A 30 -15.74 21.32 7.30
N TYR A 31 -15.54 20.17 6.65
CA TYR A 31 -14.62 20.03 5.51
C TYR A 31 -15.31 20.12 4.14
N LEU A 32 -16.62 20.41 4.11
CA LEU A 32 -17.43 20.38 2.90
C LEU A 32 -17.89 21.80 2.52
N PRO A 33 -17.23 22.45 1.55
CA PRO A 33 -17.51 23.84 1.16
C PRO A 33 -18.75 23.96 0.24
N TYR A 34 -19.77 23.14 0.49
CA TYR A 34 -20.96 23.03 -0.37
C TYR A 34 -22.22 23.58 0.32
N PRO A 35 -23.23 24.02 -0.46
CA PRO A 35 -24.55 24.37 0.07
C PRO A 35 -25.17 23.20 0.87
N PRO A 36 -26.07 23.48 1.83
CA PRO A 36 -26.58 22.47 2.76
C PRO A 36 -27.11 21.19 2.09
N ALA A 37 -27.91 21.31 1.01
CA ALA A 37 -28.49 20.15 0.34
C ALA A 37 -27.42 19.19 -0.24
N GLU A 38 -26.43 19.76 -0.91
CA GLU A 38 -25.31 19.01 -1.50
C GLU A 38 -24.40 18.44 -0.42
N ARG A 39 -24.10 19.24 0.62
CA ARG A 39 -23.34 18.80 1.78
C ARG A 39 -23.95 17.57 2.45
N GLU A 40 -25.27 17.58 2.70
CA GLU A 40 -25.96 16.44 3.29
C GLU A 40 -25.96 15.22 2.35
N ALA A 41 -26.01 15.42 1.03
CA ALA A 41 -25.85 14.31 0.09
C ALA A 41 -24.46 13.66 0.19
N LEU A 42 -23.39 14.45 0.29
CA LEU A 42 -22.03 13.95 0.46
C LEU A 42 -21.81 13.28 1.82
N VAL A 43 -22.42 13.81 2.90
CA VAL A 43 -22.40 13.16 4.22
C VAL A 43 -23.09 11.79 4.15
N ARG A 44 -24.23 11.67 3.46
CA ARG A 44 -24.89 10.37 3.26
C ARG A 44 -24.00 9.38 2.49
N ARG A 45 -23.33 9.83 1.43
CA ARG A 45 -22.36 9.00 0.67
C ARG A 45 -21.21 8.52 1.55
N PHE A 46 -20.61 9.40 2.34
CA PHE A 46 -19.59 9.02 3.33
C PHE A 46 -20.08 7.96 4.32
N LEU A 47 -21.29 8.15 4.87
CA LEU A 47 -21.89 7.18 5.80
C LEU A 47 -22.20 5.85 5.13
N ALA A 48 -22.63 5.86 3.86
CA ALA A 48 -22.84 4.66 3.06
C ALA A 48 -21.52 3.92 2.78
N ALA A 49 -20.44 4.64 2.45
CA ALA A 49 -19.12 4.07 2.26
C ALA A 49 -18.61 3.38 3.56
N LYS A 50 -18.71 4.09 4.69
CA LYS A 50 -18.38 3.52 6.01
C LYS A 50 -19.21 2.28 6.32
N SER A 51 -20.52 2.32 6.07
CA SER A 51 -21.43 1.21 6.35
C SER A 51 -21.15 0.02 5.43
N SER A 52 -20.82 0.26 4.17
CA SER A 52 -20.43 -0.79 3.21
C SER A 52 -19.15 -1.48 3.67
N ALA A 53 -18.12 -0.72 4.05
CA ALA A 53 -16.89 -1.27 4.63
C ALA A 53 -17.17 -2.10 5.89
N HIS A 54 -18.10 -1.65 6.75
CA HIS A 54 -18.51 -2.39 7.94
C HIS A 54 -19.14 -3.74 7.60
N LEU A 55 -20.09 -3.76 6.66
CA LEU A 55 -20.77 -4.98 6.24
C LEU A 55 -19.82 -5.97 5.55
N LEU A 56 -18.87 -5.46 4.77
CA LEU A 56 -17.95 -6.30 3.99
C LEU A 56 -16.81 -6.90 4.83
N LEU A 57 -16.23 -6.09 5.73
CA LEU A 57 -14.93 -6.35 6.37
C LEU A 57 -14.93 -6.07 7.89
N GLY A 58 -16.06 -5.64 8.47
CA GLY A 58 -16.20 -5.42 9.91
C GLY A 58 -15.84 -4.00 10.39
N PRO A 59 -15.97 -3.76 11.70
CA PRO A 59 -15.89 -2.41 12.29
C PRO A 59 -14.53 -1.75 12.16
N GLN A 60 -13.43 -2.52 12.18
CA GLN A 60 -12.08 -1.95 12.09
C GLN A 60 -11.80 -1.41 10.67
N ALA A 61 -12.18 -2.15 9.62
CA ALA A 61 -12.05 -1.69 8.25
C ALA A 61 -12.94 -0.45 7.98
N ALA A 62 -14.17 -0.45 8.49
CA ALA A 62 -15.06 0.71 8.41
C ALA A 62 -14.46 1.95 9.05
N ARG A 63 -13.78 1.78 10.19
CA ARG A 63 -13.07 2.86 10.87
C ARG A 63 -11.93 3.39 10.00
N ALA A 64 -11.08 2.52 9.46
CA ALA A 64 -9.96 2.93 8.60
C ALA A 64 -10.42 3.67 7.34
N VAL A 65 -11.47 3.19 6.66
CA VAL A 65 -12.08 3.88 5.50
C VAL A 65 -12.62 5.26 5.89
N ALA A 66 -13.33 5.34 7.02
CA ALA A 66 -13.85 6.61 7.51
C ALA A 66 -12.74 7.58 7.96
N GLU A 67 -11.63 7.07 8.50
CA GLU A 67 -10.45 7.87 8.87
C GLU A 67 -9.73 8.39 7.62
N LEU A 68 -9.50 7.57 6.59
CA LEU A 68 -8.90 8.00 5.32
C LEU A 68 -9.75 9.08 4.64
N LEU A 69 -11.06 8.86 4.52
CA LEU A 69 -11.95 9.82 3.86
C LEU A 69 -12.00 11.16 4.60
N ARG A 70 -12.00 11.15 5.95
CA ARG A 70 -11.88 12.39 6.72
C ARG A 70 -10.54 13.07 6.49
N LEU A 71 -9.47 12.29 6.44
CA LEU A 71 -8.13 12.81 6.21
C LEU A 71 -8.03 13.52 4.85
N GLU A 72 -8.51 12.86 3.80
CA GLU A 72 -8.55 13.41 2.44
C GLU A 72 -9.37 14.70 2.37
N LEU A 73 -10.60 14.71 2.90
CA LEU A 73 -11.46 15.89 2.87
C LEU A 73 -10.88 17.04 3.70
N ARG A 74 -10.26 16.75 4.84
CA ARG A 74 -9.57 17.76 5.63
C ARG A 74 -8.38 18.33 4.87
N ASN A 75 -7.57 17.50 4.23
CA ASN A 75 -6.42 17.96 3.44
C ASN A 75 -6.87 18.90 2.32
N GLN A 76 -7.96 18.57 1.62
CA GLN A 76 -8.58 19.43 0.61
C GLN A 76 -9.04 20.78 1.21
N ALA A 77 -9.72 20.76 2.36
CA ALA A 77 -10.21 21.96 3.03
C ALA A 77 -9.08 22.87 3.55
N GLU A 78 -7.97 22.27 4.01
CA GLU A 78 -6.80 22.98 4.53
C GLU A 78 -5.80 23.40 3.44
N GLY A 79 -6.05 23.05 2.16
CA GLY A 79 -5.12 23.31 1.06
C GLY A 79 -3.82 22.50 1.15
N LYS A 80 -3.81 21.41 1.93
CA LYS A 80 -2.70 20.44 1.97
C LYS A 80 -2.74 19.54 0.74
N ARG A 81 -1.67 18.79 0.53
CA ARG A 81 -1.66 17.76 -0.52
C ARG A 81 -2.78 16.73 -0.27
N SER A 82 -3.59 16.54 -1.29
CA SER A 82 -4.70 15.59 -1.35
C SER A 82 -4.56 14.66 -2.56
N ALA A 83 -5.25 13.51 -2.51
CA ALA A 83 -5.29 12.58 -3.64
C ALA A 83 -6.22 13.07 -4.76
N PHE A 84 -7.29 13.76 -4.39
CA PHE A 84 -8.30 14.27 -5.31
C PHE A 84 -8.46 15.79 -5.17
N GLN A 85 -9.02 16.40 -6.20
CA GLN A 85 -9.27 17.84 -6.21
C GLN A 85 -10.53 18.19 -5.42
N THR A 86 -11.50 17.26 -5.37
CA THR A 86 -12.80 17.51 -4.73
C THR A 86 -13.25 16.39 -3.80
N PRO A 87 -14.08 16.70 -2.77
CA PRO A 87 -14.70 15.68 -1.93
C PRO A 87 -15.56 14.67 -2.69
N LYS A 88 -16.13 15.08 -3.84
CA LYS A 88 -16.95 14.20 -4.70
C LYS A 88 -16.11 13.09 -5.31
N GLU A 89 -14.99 13.45 -5.93
CA GLU A 89 -14.05 12.50 -6.52
C GLU A 89 -13.53 11.49 -5.50
N ALA A 90 -13.15 11.95 -4.31
CA ALA A 90 -12.69 11.06 -3.24
C ALA A 90 -13.75 10.03 -2.81
N LEU A 91 -15.01 10.46 -2.70
CA LEU A 91 -16.13 9.57 -2.37
C LEU A 91 -16.46 8.61 -3.52
N GLU A 92 -16.42 9.09 -4.77
CA GLU A 92 -16.61 8.26 -5.97
C GLU A 92 -15.55 7.17 -6.08
N ALA A 93 -14.29 7.52 -5.84
CA ALA A 93 -13.20 6.56 -5.81
C ALA A 93 -13.40 5.50 -4.71
N ALA A 94 -13.76 5.92 -3.50
CA ALA A 94 -14.02 4.98 -2.40
C ALA A 94 -15.21 4.05 -2.70
N GLU A 95 -16.29 4.56 -3.30
CA GLU A 95 -17.45 3.76 -3.70
C GLU A 95 -17.08 2.73 -4.78
N ALA A 96 -16.28 3.11 -5.77
CA ALA A 96 -15.78 2.18 -6.80
C ALA A 96 -14.96 1.04 -6.18
N TRP A 97 -14.06 1.37 -5.25
CA TRP A 97 -13.28 0.39 -4.51
C TRP A 97 -14.14 -0.54 -3.64
N LEU A 98 -15.13 -0.01 -2.93
CA LEU A 98 -16.05 -0.80 -2.11
C LEU A 98 -16.94 -1.72 -2.95
N SER A 99 -17.28 -1.31 -4.17
CA SER A 99 -17.97 -2.16 -5.15
C SER A 99 -17.12 -3.37 -5.54
N ALA A 100 -15.85 -3.15 -5.91
CA ALA A 100 -14.90 -4.22 -6.25
C ALA A 100 -14.64 -5.16 -5.05
N LEU A 101 -14.47 -4.61 -3.85
CA LEU A 101 -14.38 -5.38 -2.61
C LEU A 101 -15.64 -6.24 -2.37
N GLY A 102 -16.82 -5.69 -2.63
CA GLY A 102 -18.07 -6.42 -2.54
C GLY A 102 -18.12 -7.62 -3.48
N GLN A 103 -17.66 -7.45 -4.72
CA GLN A 103 -17.55 -8.55 -5.70
C GLN A 103 -16.57 -9.63 -5.20
N ALA A 104 -15.41 -9.21 -4.67
CA ALA A 104 -14.40 -10.14 -4.14
C ALA A 104 -14.95 -10.95 -2.96
N ARG A 105 -15.62 -10.31 -1.98
CA ARG A 105 -16.21 -10.97 -0.81
C ARG A 105 -17.33 -11.94 -1.19
N ARG A 106 -18.09 -11.64 -2.24
CA ARG A 106 -19.11 -12.55 -2.79
C ARG A 106 -18.53 -13.64 -3.69
N ARG A 107 -17.21 -13.65 -3.92
CA ARG A 107 -16.50 -14.57 -4.83
C ARG A 107 -17.09 -14.50 -6.25
N GLU A 108 -17.39 -13.29 -6.68
CA GLU A 108 -17.83 -12.96 -8.04
C GLU A 108 -16.63 -12.52 -8.87
N ALA A 109 -16.84 -12.32 -10.18
CA ALA A 109 -15.83 -11.64 -11.00
C ALA A 109 -15.65 -10.20 -10.49
N VAL A 110 -14.41 -9.81 -10.20
CA VAL A 110 -14.07 -8.46 -9.74
C VAL A 110 -13.71 -7.61 -10.93
N ASP A 111 -14.43 -6.50 -11.10
CA ASP A 111 -14.17 -5.50 -12.12
C ASP A 111 -13.22 -4.44 -11.58
N LEU A 112 -12.04 -4.36 -12.20
CA LEU A 112 -10.98 -3.41 -11.86
C LEU A 112 -10.92 -2.23 -12.84
N ARG A 113 -11.86 -2.12 -13.78
CA ARG A 113 -11.91 -0.99 -14.72
C ARG A 113 -12.01 0.33 -13.96
N GLY A 114 -11.12 1.26 -14.28
CA GLY A 114 -11.06 2.56 -13.61
C GLY A 114 -10.39 2.55 -12.24
N LEU A 115 -9.97 1.39 -11.71
CA LEU A 115 -9.17 1.31 -10.50
C LEU A 115 -7.67 1.27 -10.84
N PRO A 116 -6.82 2.04 -10.17
CA PRO A 116 -5.39 2.11 -10.48
C PRO A 116 -4.67 0.90 -9.89
N THR A 117 -4.78 -0.27 -10.54
CA THR A 117 -4.25 -1.55 -10.05
C THR A 117 -3.43 -2.28 -11.10
N ALA A 118 -2.43 -3.04 -10.63
CA ALA A 118 -1.64 -3.96 -11.44
C ALA A 118 -1.60 -5.36 -10.78
N PRO A 119 -2.77 -6.05 -10.67
CA PRO A 119 -2.91 -7.26 -9.87
C PRO A 119 -2.11 -8.45 -10.37
N TRP A 120 -1.71 -8.48 -11.65
CA TRP A 120 -0.91 -9.56 -12.21
C TRP A 120 0.47 -9.65 -11.55
N HIS A 121 1.06 -8.52 -11.16
CA HIS A 121 2.34 -8.52 -10.45
C HIS A 121 2.21 -9.09 -9.04
N VAL A 122 1.10 -8.80 -8.35
CA VAL A 122 0.83 -9.36 -7.01
C VAL A 122 0.50 -10.84 -7.09
N LEU A 123 -0.44 -11.23 -7.95
CA LEU A 123 -0.94 -12.60 -8.03
C LEU A 123 0.13 -13.59 -8.52
N SER A 124 1.08 -13.14 -9.34
CA SER A 124 2.22 -13.97 -9.79
C SER A 124 3.20 -14.28 -8.66
N HIS A 125 3.19 -13.49 -7.59
CA HIS A 125 4.08 -13.61 -6.42
C HIS A 125 3.30 -13.80 -5.11
N GLN A 126 2.07 -14.31 -5.19
CA GLN A 126 1.16 -14.40 -4.03
C GLN A 126 1.73 -15.23 -2.88
N GLU A 127 2.47 -16.30 -3.17
CA GLU A 127 3.09 -17.18 -2.17
C GLU A 127 4.20 -16.43 -1.42
N GLU A 128 5.05 -15.73 -2.15
CA GLU A 128 6.16 -14.94 -1.60
C GLU A 128 5.63 -13.77 -0.77
N VAL A 129 4.60 -13.07 -1.26
CA VAL A 129 3.93 -11.98 -0.54
C VAL A 129 3.33 -12.49 0.77
N ARG A 130 2.60 -13.63 0.74
CA ARG A 130 2.06 -14.26 1.95
C ARG A 130 3.16 -14.65 2.92
N LYS A 131 4.19 -15.37 2.45
CA LYS A 131 5.30 -15.84 3.30
C LYS A 131 6.03 -14.68 3.97
N ALA A 132 6.38 -13.64 3.22
CA ALA A 132 7.10 -12.48 3.75
C ALA A 132 6.24 -11.69 4.75
N ALA A 133 4.96 -11.44 4.46
CA ALA A 133 4.06 -10.74 5.37
C ALA A 133 3.85 -11.52 6.68
N HIS A 134 3.59 -12.84 6.58
CA HIS A 134 3.42 -13.70 7.76
C HIS A 134 4.71 -13.82 8.58
N ALA A 135 5.88 -13.89 7.95
CA ALA A 135 7.17 -13.95 8.64
C ALA A 135 7.39 -12.71 9.55
N LEU A 136 6.90 -11.54 9.14
CA LEU A 136 6.99 -10.30 9.92
C LEU A 136 5.68 -9.94 10.66
N ARG A 137 4.70 -10.85 10.62
CA ARG A 137 3.41 -10.75 11.31
C ARG A 137 2.71 -9.41 11.02
N ILE A 138 2.71 -8.99 9.76
CA ILE A 138 1.95 -7.85 9.23
C ILE A 138 0.85 -8.37 8.30
N PRO A 139 -0.24 -7.60 8.06
CA PRO A 139 -1.29 -8.03 7.15
C PRO A 139 -0.78 -8.17 5.72
N VAL A 140 -1.15 -9.25 5.04
CA VAL A 140 -0.68 -9.55 3.67
C VAL A 140 -1.04 -8.45 2.67
N GLY A 141 -2.22 -7.84 2.86
CA GLY A 141 -2.68 -6.74 2.02
C GLY A 141 -1.74 -5.54 1.99
N VAL A 142 -1.00 -5.28 3.08
CA VAL A 142 -0.06 -4.14 3.15
C VAL A 142 1.06 -4.30 2.12
N LEU A 143 1.67 -5.49 2.09
CA LEU A 143 2.79 -5.76 1.21
C LEU A 143 2.33 -5.88 -0.25
N ALA A 144 1.16 -6.49 -0.47
CA ALA A 144 0.54 -6.58 -1.79
C ALA A 144 0.21 -5.19 -2.37
N ALA A 145 -0.32 -4.27 -1.56
CA ALA A 145 -0.63 -2.91 -2.00
C ALA A 145 0.62 -2.13 -2.44
N ILE A 146 1.76 -2.34 -1.76
CA ILE A 146 3.05 -1.74 -2.14
C ILE A 146 3.51 -2.30 -3.48
N VAL A 147 3.54 -3.63 -3.65
CA VAL A 147 3.92 -4.25 -4.93
C VAL A 147 3.05 -3.72 -6.07
N ASP A 148 1.73 -3.65 -5.87
CA ASP A 148 0.82 -3.10 -6.87
C ASP A 148 1.15 -1.63 -7.20
N ASN A 149 1.36 -0.77 -6.19
CA ASN A 149 1.73 0.63 -6.40
C ASN A 149 3.02 0.79 -7.21
N GLU A 150 4.09 0.09 -6.82
CA GLU A 150 5.39 0.20 -7.49
C GLU A 150 5.30 -0.24 -8.96
N GLN A 151 4.62 -1.36 -9.22
CA GLN A 151 4.57 -1.92 -10.56
C GLN A 151 3.56 -1.19 -11.46
N HIS A 152 2.45 -0.71 -10.91
CA HIS A 152 1.53 0.18 -11.64
C HIS A 152 2.21 1.51 -12.01
N GLY A 153 3.05 2.04 -11.13
CA GLY A 153 3.90 3.20 -11.41
C GLY A 153 4.95 2.91 -12.49
N GLY A 154 5.59 1.74 -12.44
CA GLY A 154 6.55 1.27 -13.45
C GLY A 154 5.93 1.08 -14.84
N ASP A 155 4.76 0.45 -14.92
CA ASP A 155 4.00 0.26 -16.16
C ASP A 155 3.56 1.62 -16.75
N LYS A 156 3.15 2.57 -15.89
CA LYS A 156 2.85 3.96 -16.29
C LYS A 156 4.09 4.73 -16.77
N ALA A 157 5.26 4.50 -16.18
CA ALA A 157 6.51 5.17 -16.56
C ALA A 157 7.04 4.65 -17.90
N LEU A 158 6.93 3.33 -18.15
CA LEU A 158 7.24 2.72 -19.45
C LEU A 158 6.21 3.08 -20.54
N GLY A 159 5.00 3.52 -20.14
CA GLY A 159 3.92 4.02 -21.00
C GLY A 159 3.68 5.54 -20.93
N LEU A 160 4.69 6.34 -20.54
CA LEU A 160 4.72 7.80 -20.42
C LEU A 160 3.38 8.55 -20.55
N SER A 161 2.67 8.72 -19.42
CA SER A 161 1.60 9.74 -19.32
C SER A 161 1.84 10.68 -18.12
N ARG A 162 1.93 11.99 -18.44
CA ARG A 162 1.90 13.25 -17.67
C ARG A 162 2.58 13.37 -16.28
N GLY A 163 2.58 12.38 -15.40
CA GLY A 163 3.14 12.48 -14.04
C GLY A 163 4.68 12.55 -13.99
N VAL A 164 5.36 12.08 -15.04
CA VAL A 164 6.83 12.17 -15.14
C VAL A 164 7.31 13.62 -15.31
N ARG A 165 6.46 14.58 -15.75
CA ARG A 165 6.89 15.98 -15.89
C ARG A 165 7.02 16.71 -14.54
N GLU A 166 6.15 16.46 -13.57
CA GLU A 166 6.26 17.11 -12.26
C GLU A 166 7.43 16.56 -11.44
N VAL A 167 7.67 15.24 -11.52
CA VAL A 167 8.85 14.61 -10.90
C VAL A 167 10.13 14.98 -11.64
N ALA A 168 10.10 15.13 -12.97
CA ALA A 168 11.28 15.55 -13.72
C ALA A 168 11.69 16.99 -13.41
N ASP A 169 10.77 17.90 -13.13
CA ASP A 169 11.12 19.30 -12.81
C ASP A 169 11.65 19.45 -11.36
N GLU A 170 11.07 18.74 -10.38
CA GLU A 170 11.61 18.70 -9.01
C GLU A 170 12.92 17.89 -8.93
N ALA A 171 13.01 16.77 -9.65
CA ALA A 171 14.26 16.01 -9.75
C ALA A 171 15.32 16.77 -10.56
N ALA A 172 14.98 17.50 -11.61
CA ALA A 172 15.94 18.31 -12.37
C ALA A 172 16.54 19.43 -11.52
N LEU A 173 15.76 20.05 -10.62
CA LEU A 173 16.27 21.03 -9.66
C LEU A 173 17.23 20.41 -8.62
N ALA A 174 16.97 19.17 -8.19
CA ALA A 174 17.86 18.44 -7.29
C ALA A 174 19.10 17.85 -7.99
N LEU A 175 18.94 17.43 -9.25
CA LEU A 175 19.98 16.85 -10.12
C LEU A 175 20.98 17.90 -10.61
N ALA A 176 20.56 19.16 -10.79
CA ALA A 176 21.46 20.26 -11.15
C ALA A 176 22.48 20.59 -10.04
N GLN A 177 22.24 20.17 -8.79
CA GLN A 177 23.11 20.44 -7.64
C GLN A 177 24.01 19.26 -7.24
N SER A 178 23.86 18.09 -7.87
CA SER A 178 24.65 16.90 -7.53
C SER A 178 25.00 16.11 -8.79
N GLY A 179 26.29 16.12 -9.16
CA GLY A 179 26.82 15.28 -10.23
C GLY A 179 26.76 13.78 -9.89
N PRO A 180 27.39 12.94 -10.74
CA PRO A 180 26.78 12.27 -11.88
C PRO A 180 25.73 11.18 -11.51
N ALA A 181 24.63 11.18 -12.27
CA ALA A 181 23.49 10.25 -12.43
C ALA A 181 23.31 9.02 -11.48
N PRO A 182 22.15 8.88 -10.80
CA PRO A 182 21.79 7.77 -9.93
C PRO A 182 21.00 6.68 -10.69
N PHE A 183 21.66 5.71 -11.30
CA PHE A 183 20.94 4.54 -11.82
C PHE A 183 20.67 3.53 -10.69
N SER A 184 19.41 3.55 -10.22
CA SER A 184 18.69 2.56 -9.41
C SER A 184 19.31 2.17 -8.05
N ARG A 185 19.02 2.99 -7.03
CA ARG A 185 19.22 2.62 -5.61
C ARG A 185 18.20 1.58 -5.13
N THR A 186 17.05 1.49 -5.78
CA THR A 186 15.92 0.62 -5.46
C THR A 186 15.77 -0.51 -6.47
N LEU A 187 15.53 -1.74 -6.01
CA LEU A 187 15.47 -2.94 -6.83
C LEU A 187 14.24 -3.81 -6.53
N GLY A 188 13.84 -4.61 -7.52
CA GLY A 188 12.86 -5.69 -7.38
C GLY A 188 11.41 -5.23 -7.19
N LEU A 189 10.55 -6.17 -6.79
CA LEU A 189 9.09 -6.02 -6.78
C LEU A 189 8.58 -4.85 -5.95
N ALA A 190 9.21 -4.58 -4.81
CA ALA A 190 8.83 -3.52 -3.89
C ALA A 190 9.86 -2.38 -3.83
N GLN A 191 10.71 -2.23 -4.86
CA GLN A 191 11.67 -1.12 -4.98
C GLN A 191 12.48 -0.87 -3.70
N MET A 192 12.95 -1.95 -3.06
CA MET A 192 13.73 -1.87 -1.83
C MET A 192 15.17 -1.41 -2.12
N SER A 193 15.73 -0.53 -1.29
CA SER A 193 17.12 -0.11 -1.44
C SER A 193 18.11 -1.11 -0.83
N TRP A 194 19.29 -1.23 -1.43
CA TRP A 194 20.34 -2.10 -0.90
C TRP A 194 20.85 -1.58 0.46
N GLU A 195 20.91 -0.26 0.65
CA GLU A 195 21.33 0.35 1.91
C GLU A 195 20.40 -0.02 3.06
N ASP A 196 19.09 0.03 2.81
CA ASP A 196 18.12 -0.38 3.82
C ASP A 196 18.13 -1.89 4.00
N ALA A 197 18.32 -2.69 2.94
CA ALA A 197 18.35 -4.15 3.03
C ALA A 197 19.42 -4.61 4.03
N LEU A 198 20.63 -4.03 3.97
CA LEU A 198 21.74 -4.34 4.88
C LEU A 198 21.43 -4.09 6.36
N ARG A 199 20.44 -3.23 6.68
CA ARG A 199 20.06 -2.88 8.05
C ARG A 199 19.01 -3.80 8.66
N GLN A 200 18.46 -4.75 7.91
CA GLN A 200 17.28 -5.50 8.34
C GLN A 200 17.60 -6.73 9.21
N ARG A 201 18.86 -7.20 9.23
CA ARG A 201 19.28 -8.44 9.92
C ARG A 201 18.79 -8.56 11.37
N PRO A 202 19.01 -7.56 12.26
CA PRO A 202 18.64 -7.72 13.67
C PRO A 202 17.15 -7.99 13.88
N ARG A 203 16.30 -7.39 13.04
CA ARG A 203 14.85 -7.59 13.11
C ARG A 203 14.44 -8.93 12.51
N LEU A 204 15.04 -9.34 11.39
CA LEU A 204 14.71 -10.64 10.79
C LEU A 204 15.08 -11.80 11.73
N GLU A 205 16.24 -11.72 12.39
CA GLU A 205 16.63 -12.69 13.42
C GLU A 205 15.64 -12.70 14.59
N ARG A 206 15.20 -11.52 15.06
CA ARG A 206 14.22 -11.40 16.14
C ARG A 206 12.89 -12.08 15.83
N PHE A 207 12.44 -12.00 14.58
CA PHE A 207 11.21 -12.63 14.13
C PHE A 207 11.39 -14.13 13.80
N GLY A 208 12.63 -14.65 13.84
CA GLY A 208 12.93 -15.99 13.32
C GLY A 208 12.66 -16.11 11.81
N ALA A 209 12.70 -14.98 11.10
CA ALA A 209 12.36 -14.85 9.69
C ALA A 209 13.57 -15.02 8.75
N TRP A 210 14.78 -15.04 9.32
CA TRP A 210 16.02 -15.36 8.60
C TRP A 210 16.49 -16.77 8.93
N ASP A 211 16.90 -17.51 7.91
CA ASP A 211 17.54 -18.81 8.09
C ASP A 211 18.96 -18.61 8.65
N PRO A 212 19.25 -19.08 9.89
CA PRO A 212 20.56 -18.91 10.49
C PRO A 212 21.69 -19.66 9.74
N ALA A 213 21.35 -20.63 8.88
CA ALA A 213 22.34 -21.32 8.05
C ALA A 213 22.72 -20.53 6.79
N ARG A 214 21.97 -19.48 6.42
CA ARG A 214 22.24 -18.66 5.24
C ARG A 214 23.01 -17.39 5.64
N PRO A 215 24.14 -17.08 4.98
CA PRO A 215 24.86 -15.84 5.24
C PRO A 215 23.96 -14.64 4.90
N PHE A 216 23.90 -13.67 5.81
CA PHE A 216 23.21 -12.41 5.55
C PHE A 216 24.08 -11.53 4.63
N PRO A 217 23.51 -10.79 3.65
CA PRO A 217 24.29 -9.89 2.81
C PRO A 217 25.07 -8.84 3.62
N GLU A 218 26.36 -8.65 3.34
CA GLU A 218 27.21 -7.68 4.05
C GLU A 218 27.71 -6.57 3.13
N THR A 219 27.70 -6.79 1.82
CA THR A 219 28.14 -5.83 0.80
C THR A 219 26.99 -5.36 -0.09
N GLU A 220 27.16 -4.21 -0.75
CA GLU A 220 26.19 -3.74 -1.77
C GLU A 220 25.92 -4.79 -2.84
N LYS A 221 26.96 -5.45 -3.36
CA LYS A 221 26.83 -6.47 -4.40
C LYS A 221 25.95 -7.64 -3.95
N GLU A 222 26.19 -8.13 -2.74
CA GLU A 222 25.40 -9.23 -2.16
C GLU A 222 23.96 -8.80 -1.87
N ALA A 223 23.76 -7.57 -1.37
CA ALA A 223 22.43 -7.05 -1.11
C ALA A 223 21.63 -6.89 -2.41
N ARG A 224 22.24 -6.36 -3.47
CA ARG A 224 21.61 -6.27 -4.80
C ARG A 224 21.25 -7.64 -5.35
N ALA A 225 22.16 -8.62 -5.28
CA ALA A 225 21.89 -9.99 -5.70
C ALA A 225 20.75 -10.64 -4.89
N ALA A 226 20.69 -10.39 -3.58
CA ALA A 226 19.59 -10.86 -2.74
C ALA A 226 18.26 -10.20 -3.11
N LEU A 227 18.27 -8.92 -3.48
CA LEU A 227 17.06 -8.17 -3.87
C LEU A 227 16.48 -8.59 -5.23
N GLU A 228 17.21 -9.38 -6.03
CA GLU A 228 16.69 -10.02 -7.24
C GLU A 228 15.77 -11.21 -6.94
N ASP A 229 15.91 -11.84 -5.77
CA ASP A 229 15.00 -12.88 -5.30
C ASP A 229 13.67 -12.24 -4.82
N PRO A 230 12.51 -12.58 -5.41
CA PRO A 230 11.22 -11.99 -5.04
C PRO A 230 10.90 -12.11 -3.55
N TYR A 231 11.16 -13.26 -2.94
CA TYR A 231 10.86 -13.49 -1.53
C TYR A 231 11.77 -12.64 -0.64
N LEU A 232 13.07 -12.59 -0.91
CA LEU A 232 14.00 -11.78 -0.12
C LEU A 232 13.73 -10.27 -0.27
N ASN A 233 13.38 -9.81 -1.47
CA ASN A 233 12.96 -8.43 -1.72
C ASN A 233 11.75 -8.04 -0.84
N LEU A 234 10.75 -8.91 -0.82
CA LEU A 234 9.52 -8.75 -0.05
C LEU A 234 9.77 -8.88 1.46
N LEU A 235 10.64 -9.80 1.88
CA LEU A 235 11.00 -10.03 3.27
C LEU A 235 11.74 -8.82 3.88
N PHE A 236 12.70 -8.27 3.14
CA PHE A 236 13.42 -7.05 3.57
C PHE A 236 12.49 -5.85 3.64
N THR A 237 11.59 -5.70 2.67
CA THR A 237 10.56 -4.67 2.68
C THR A 237 9.63 -4.82 3.89
N ALA A 238 9.13 -6.03 4.15
CA ALA A 238 8.29 -6.32 5.30
C ALA A 238 9.00 -6.02 6.63
N SER A 239 10.30 -6.33 6.74
CA SER A 239 11.11 -6.00 7.92
C SER A 239 11.25 -4.49 8.12
N ARG A 240 11.51 -3.72 7.05
CA ARG A 240 11.57 -2.26 7.10
C ARG A 240 10.24 -1.68 7.57
N LEU A 241 9.13 -2.10 6.96
CA LEU A 241 7.77 -1.68 7.34
C LEU A 241 7.47 -2.03 8.79
N ARG A 242 7.86 -3.22 9.23
CA ARG A 242 7.63 -3.64 10.62
C ARG A 242 8.32 -2.71 11.61
N GLY A 243 9.56 -2.31 11.33
CA GLY A 243 10.26 -1.30 12.12
C GLY A 243 9.54 0.05 12.17
N LEU A 244 9.03 0.50 11.02
CA LEU A 244 8.25 1.74 10.92
C LEU A 244 6.95 1.63 11.72
N PHE A 245 6.19 0.55 11.59
CA PHE A 245 4.95 0.35 12.32
C PHE A 245 5.16 0.29 13.84
N ASN A 246 6.21 -0.39 14.31
CA ASN A 246 6.55 -0.36 15.73
C ASN A 246 6.77 1.08 16.21
N ALA A 247 7.54 1.89 15.46
CA ALA A 247 7.75 3.29 15.81
C ALA A 247 6.45 4.12 15.81
N LEU A 248 5.59 3.97 14.79
CA LEU A 248 4.33 4.71 14.64
C LEU A 248 3.32 4.37 15.75
N TYR A 249 3.28 3.12 16.19
CA TYR A 249 2.42 2.69 17.29
C TYR A 249 3.06 2.90 18.67
N GLY A 250 4.26 3.49 18.76
CA GLY A 250 4.97 3.67 20.03
C GLY A 250 5.33 2.35 20.71
N LEU A 251 5.59 1.31 19.93
CA LEU A 251 5.97 -0.03 20.40
C LEU A 251 7.48 -0.13 20.53
N ASP A 252 7.91 -1.10 21.33
CA ASP A 252 9.31 -1.48 21.39
C ASP A 252 9.82 -1.87 19.98
N PRO A 253 11.02 -1.44 19.55
CA PRO A 253 11.59 -1.83 18.26
C PRO A 253 11.70 -3.35 18.06
N ALA A 254 11.78 -4.12 19.15
CA ALA A 254 11.81 -5.58 19.18
C ALA A 254 10.43 -6.23 19.38
N ASP A 255 9.33 -5.45 19.44
CA ASP A 255 7.97 -5.99 19.55
C ASP A 255 7.63 -6.83 18.31
N THR A 256 7.28 -8.10 18.55
CA THR A 256 6.94 -9.10 17.54
C THR A 256 5.46 -9.49 17.51
N ARG A 257 4.58 -8.83 18.26
CA ARG A 257 3.15 -9.17 18.27
C ARG A 257 2.53 -9.05 16.86
N PRO A 258 1.53 -9.86 16.48
CA PRO A 258 0.82 -9.63 15.22
C PRO A 258 0.23 -8.22 15.16
N LEU A 259 0.34 -7.58 13.99
CA LEU A 259 -0.31 -6.31 13.73
C LEU A 259 -1.51 -6.55 12.81
N GLU A 260 -2.70 -6.11 13.23
CA GLU A 260 -3.96 -6.42 12.55
C GLU A 260 -4.79 -5.16 12.23
N ASP A 261 -4.30 -3.97 12.58
CA ASP A 261 -5.02 -2.71 12.37
C ASP A 261 -5.15 -2.40 10.86
N PRO A 262 -6.38 -2.30 10.30
CA PRO A 262 -6.57 -1.98 8.89
C PRO A 262 -6.02 -0.62 8.48
N TRP A 263 -5.74 0.28 9.42
CA TRP A 263 -5.03 1.53 9.11
C TRP A 263 -3.63 1.29 8.52
N LEU A 264 -3.04 0.12 8.75
CA LEU A 264 -1.77 -0.30 8.15
C LEU A 264 -1.80 -0.36 6.62
N TYR A 265 -2.97 -0.61 6.01
CA TYR A 265 -3.10 -0.59 4.54
C TYR A 265 -2.91 0.81 3.96
N TYR A 266 -3.14 1.86 4.75
CA TYR A 266 -2.77 3.23 4.39
C TYR A 266 -1.31 3.52 4.77
N LEU A 267 -0.93 3.22 6.02
CA LEU A 267 0.40 3.57 6.54
C LEU A 267 1.53 2.89 5.76
N GLY A 268 1.37 1.63 5.36
CA GLY A 268 2.40 0.90 4.62
C GLY A 268 2.78 1.60 3.32
N PRO A 269 1.87 1.73 2.35
CA PRO A 269 2.10 2.49 1.13
C PRO A 269 2.57 3.92 1.38
N ALA A 270 1.93 4.65 2.30
CA ALA A 270 2.28 6.04 2.57
C ALA A 270 3.74 6.20 3.03
N TRP A 271 4.16 5.42 4.03
CA TRP A 271 5.52 5.47 4.57
C TRP A 271 6.56 4.76 3.69
N HIS A 272 6.13 3.84 2.84
CA HIS A 272 7.01 3.23 1.85
C HIS A 272 7.39 4.22 0.76
N ASN A 273 6.41 4.91 0.18
CA ASN A 273 6.59 5.80 -0.97
C ASN A 273 7.11 7.20 -0.59
N TYR A 274 6.53 7.83 0.44
CA TYR A 274 6.85 9.22 0.78
C TYR A 274 6.73 9.51 2.28
N PRO A 275 7.74 9.12 3.10
CA PRO A 275 7.73 9.29 4.55
C PRO A 275 7.40 10.72 5.04
N PHE A 276 7.94 11.74 4.38
CA PHE A 276 7.73 13.14 4.79
C PHE A 276 6.26 13.59 4.64
N ARG A 277 5.58 13.20 3.55
CA ARG A 277 4.14 13.46 3.36
C ARG A 277 3.31 12.65 4.35
N ALA A 278 3.68 11.39 4.56
CA ALA A 278 3.01 10.52 5.53
C ALA A 278 3.10 11.09 6.96
N GLN A 279 4.26 11.66 7.33
CA GLN A 279 4.46 12.36 8.60
C GLN A 279 3.55 13.58 8.75
N ASN A 280 3.33 14.33 7.66
CA ASN A 280 2.44 15.49 7.64
C ASN A 280 0.94 15.12 7.56
N LEU A 281 0.62 13.82 7.58
CA LEU A 281 -0.73 13.28 7.39
C LEU A 281 -1.37 13.73 6.06
N GLU A 282 -0.56 13.89 5.03
CA GLU A 282 -1.03 14.21 3.69
C GLU A 282 -1.49 12.95 2.94
N THR A 283 -2.36 13.13 1.95
CA THR A 283 -2.88 12.06 1.08
C THR A 283 -2.49 12.34 -0.37
N TRP A 284 -2.23 11.27 -1.13
CA TRP A 284 -1.98 11.31 -2.58
C TRP A 284 -2.48 10.01 -3.20
N GLU A 285 -2.47 9.89 -4.53
CA GLU A 285 -3.05 8.74 -5.23
C GLU A 285 -2.61 7.39 -4.64
N ASP A 286 -1.30 7.15 -4.50
CA ASP A 286 -0.78 5.86 -4.04
C ASP A 286 -1.11 5.56 -2.57
N SER A 287 -1.15 6.58 -1.69
CA SER A 287 -1.49 6.36 -0.28
C SER A 287 -3.00 6.19 -0.07
N PHE A 288 -3.83 6.95 -0.78
CA PHE A 288 -5.28 6.82 -0.73
C PHE A 288 -5.72 5.46 -1.30
N HIS A 289 -5.25 5.11 -2.50
CA HIS A 289 -5.57 3.83 -3.11
C HIS A 289 -4.91 2.67 -2.38
N GLY A 290 -3.77 2.89 -1.73
CA GLY A 290 -3.07 1.91 -0.90
C GLY A 290 -3.97 1.26 0.14
N LEU A 291 -4.81 2.03 0.84
CA LEU A 291 -5.78 1.49 1.81
C LEU A 291 -6.70 0.46 1.14
N PHE A 292 -7.31 0.83 0.02
CA PHE A 292 -8.30 -0.01 -0.65
C PHE A 292 -7.67 -1.21 -1.37
N LYS A 293 -6.49 -1.03 -1.97
CA LYS A 293 -5.66 -2.13 -2.49
C LYS A 293 -5.35 -3.13 -1.39
N GLY A 294 -4.92 -2.65 -0.23
CA GLY A 294 -4.58 -3.52 0.89
C GLY A 294 -5.79 -4.30 1.40
N LEU A 295 -6.94 -3.65 1.56
CA LEU A 295 -8.18 -4.34 1.89
C LEU A 295 -8.58 -5.37 0.82
N LEU A 296 -8.43 -5.05 -0.47
CA LEU A 296 -8.76 -5.96 -1.56
C LEU A 296 -7.84 -7.18 -1.55
N TYR A 297 -6.53 -6.97 -1.50
CA TYR A 297 -5.56 -8.07 -1.48
C TYR A 297 -5.62 -8.89 -0.20
N GLN A 298 -5.98 -8.30 0.94
CA GLN A 298 -6.26 -9.05 2.14
C GLN A 298 -7.34 -10.11 1.87
N VAL A 299 -8.45 -9.70 1.21
CA VAL A 299 -9.52 -10.63 0.83
C VAL A 299 -9.06 -11.65 -0.20
N LEU A 300 -8.39 -11.20 -1.27
CA LEU A 300 -8.00 -12.07 -2.39
C LEU A 300 -6.95 -13.10 -1.99
N LEU A 301 -6.04 -12.76 -1.08
CA LEU A 301 -4.89 -13.60 -0.74
C LEU A 301 -5.08 -14.46 0.50
N GLU A 302 -6.03 -14.15 1.40
CA GLU A 302 -6.30 -15.00 2.57
C GLU A 302 -7.36 -16.07 2.34
N ASP A 303 -8.28 -15.85 1.39
CA ASP A 303 -9.30 -16.85 1.06
C ASP A 303 -8.68 -18.07 0.35
N GLU A 304 -9.28 -19.26 0.51
CA GLU A 304 -8.88 -20.49 -0.19
C GLU A 304 -9.15 -20.48 -1.71
N VAL A 305 -9.66 -19.35 -2.22
CA VAL A 305 -10.02 -19.15 -3.61
C VAL A 305 -8.80 -18.63 -4.35
N LEU A 306 -8.38 -19.35 -5.40
CA LEU A 306 -7.37 -18.85 -6.30
C LEU A 306 -8.00 -17.81 -7.23
N TRP A 307 -7.31 -16.71 -7.47
CA TRP A 307 -7.78 -15.66 -8.37
C TRP A 307 -6.92 -15.61 -9.63
N ARG A 308 -7.55 -15.43 -10.78
CA ARG A 308 -6.86 -15.26 -12.06
C ARG A 308 -7.22 -13.92 -12.67
N ALA A 309 -6.20 -13.13 -13.00
CA ALA A 309 -6.36 -11.92 -13.78
C ALA A 309 -6.62 -12.23 -15.27
N GLN A 310 -7.60 -11.57 -15.85
CA GLN A 310 -7.95 -11.58 -17.28
C GLN A 310 -8.18 -10.14 -17.72
N GLY A 311 -7.10 -9.45 -18.12
CA GLY A 311 -7.13 -8.01 -18.32
C GLY A 311 -7.52 -7.30 -17.01
N GLN A 312 -8.56 -6.47 -17.08
CA GLN A 312 -9.09 -5.70 -15.93
C GLN A 312 -10.17 -6.46 -15.14
N LEU A 313 -10.30 -7.78 -15.32
CA LEU A 313 -11.20 -8.62 -14.54
C LEU A 313 -10.39 -9.62 -13.71
N LEU A 314 -10.74 -9.80 -12.44
CA LEU A 314 -10.30 -10.95 -11.66
C LEU A 314 -11.42 -11.98 -11.60
N ARG A 315 -11.09 -13.24 -11.88
CA ARG A 315 -12.05 -14.34 -11.77
C ARG A 315 -11.63 -15.33 -10.69
N PRO A 316 -12.55 -15.79 -9.84
CA PRO A 316 -12.27 -16.85 -8.90
C PRO A 316 -12.13 -18.17 -9.67
N VAL A 317 -11.06 -18.90 -9.38
CA VAL A 317 -10.78 -20.24 -9.86
C VAL A 317 -11.08 -21.16 -8.68
N ARG A 318 -12.13 -21.99 -8.80
CA ARG A 318 -12.41 -23.01 -7.77
C ARG A 318 -11.23 -23.97 -7.70
N ARG A 319 -10.63 -24.08 -6.53
CA ARG A 319 -9.74 -25.18 -6.20
C ARG A 319 -10.62 -26.40 -5.94
N TYR A 320 -10.79 -27.27 -6.93
CA TYR A 320 -11.06 -28.67 -6.60
C TYR A 320 -9.75 -29.25 -6.05
N GLY A 321 -9.85 -30.23 -5.14
CA GLY A 321 -8.71 -30.84 -4.42
C GLY A 321 -7.57 -31.30 -5.34
N PRO A 322 -6.47 -31.83 -4.77
CA PRO A 322 -5.23 -32.07 -5.51
C PRO A 322 -5.49 -32.86 -6.80
N GLY A 323 -5.36 -32.17 -7.95
CA GLY A 323 -5.30 -32.80 -9.26
C GLY A 323 -6.49 -32.66 -10.21
N LEU A 324 -7.20 -31.53 -10.33
CA LEU A 324 -8.00 -31.22 -11.54
C LEU A 324 -8.31 -29.72 -11.70
N LEU A 325 -7.72 -29.08 -12.70
CA LEU A 325 -8.16 -27.79 -13.23
C LEU A 325 -9.13 -28.05 -14.38
N GLU A 326 -10.43 -28.13 -14.11
CA GLU A 326 -11.44 -27.99 -15.17
C GLU A 326 -11.77 -26.52 -15.38
N ALA A 327 -11.21 -25.94 -16.44
CA ALA A 327 -11.78 -24.76 -17.06
C ALA A 327 -13.05 -25.21 -17.81
N ARG A 328 -14.22 -25.07 -17.20
CA ARG A 328 -15.49 -25.16 -17.95
C ARG A 328 -15.64 -23.96 -18.87
N GLY A 329 -15.00 -24.03 -20.04
CA GLY A 329 -15.44 -23.33 -21.23
C GLY A 329 -16.40 -24.25 -21.97
N LYS A 330 -17.70 -23.91 -21.96
CA LYS A 330 -18.65 -24.50 -22.91
C LYS A 330 -18.19 -24.14 -24.32
N THR A 331 -17.80 -25.12 -25.11
CA THR A 331 -17.75 -24.98 -26.57
C THR A 331 -19.08 -25.49 -27.11
N PRO A 332 -19.95 -24.66 -27.69
CA PRO A 332 -21.12 -25.13 -28.38
C PRO A 332 -20.73 -25.56 -29.80
N GLY A 333 -21.17 -26.76 -30.19
CA GLY A 333 -21.28 -27.18 -31.57
C GLY A 333 -20.12 -28.02 -32.08
N LEU A 334 -20.38 -29.31 -32.27
CA LEU A 334 -20.26 -30.05 -33.54
C LEU A 334 -20.55 -31.52 -33.24
N GLU A 335 -21.81 -31.93 -33.42
CA GLU A 335 -22.11 -33.31 -33.80
C GLU A 335 -22.07 -33.40 -35.33
N PRO A 336 -21.62 -34.53 -35.91
CA PRO A 336 -21.81 -34.81 -37.33
C PRO A 336 -23.27 -35.08 -37.69
#